data_AF-A0A291PGD5-F1
#
_entry.id   AF-A0A291PGD5-F1
#
_cell.length_a   1.000
_cell.length_b   1.000
_cell.length_c   1.000
_cell.angle_alpha   90.00
_cell.angle_beta   90.00
_cell.angle_gamma   90.00
#
_symmetry.space_group_name_H-M   'P 1'
#
loop_
_entity.id
_entity.type
_entity.pdbx_description
1 polymer ?
#
loop_
_entity_poly.entity_id
_entity_poly.type
_entity_poly.pdbx_seq_one_letter_code
_entity_poly.pdbx_strand_id
1 'polypeptide(L)'
;MPAKSQNKPAWRARQPHPLPLCPRHSTAQALVWPKAFHVVKGGDMSRFAVLSALAFLCAAQAHAAATSCPGTNTIEMNQCEGDALAQDEATHQKYAKAALAFLQKQITDTKDDGTLKVLKESQKAFQHSETAWKAYRDAECGAVFTNWQQGTLRVMMQLGCERRLTRQRTYTIWQNWLTFQDSPPRVAPPRDRPSG
;
A
#
# COMPACT_ATOMS: atom_id res chain seq x y z
N MET A 1 -22.53 -49.49 29.90
CA MET A 1 -21.84 -48.20 29.63
C MET A 1 -22.62 -47.47 28.54
N PRO A 2 -23.35 -46.39 28.83
CA PRO A 2 -24.11 -45.68 27.80
C PRO A 2 -23.22 -44.69 27.04
N ALA A 3 -23.35 -44.71 25.71
CA ALA A 3 -22.68 -43.80 24.80
C ALA A 3 -23.18 -42.36 24.97
N LYS A 4 -22.25 -41.42 25.14
CA LYS A 4 -22.54 -39.99 25.26
C LYS A 4 -23.01 -39.44 23.91
N SER A 5 -24.25 -38.94 23.90
CA SER A 5 -24.84 -38.07 22.89
C SER A 5 -23.94 -36.84 22.62
N GLN A 6 -23.41 -36.72 21.40
CA GLN A 6 -22.71 -35.52 20.94
C GLN A 6 -23.72 -34.57 20.29
N ASN A 7 -24.06 -33.49 21.01
CA ASN A 7 -24.75 -32.32 20.44
C ASN A 7 -23.81 -31.62 19.44
N LYS A 8 -24.12 -31.71 18.14
CA LYS A 8 -23.51 -30.86 17.11
C LYS A 8 -24.36 -29.59 16.96
N PRO A 9 -23.79 -28.37 17.03
CA PRO A 9 -24.53 -27.17 16.70
C PRO A 9 -24.83 -27.14 15.20
N ALA A 10 -26.12 -27.04 14.86
CA ALA A 10 -26.60 -26.84 13.51
C ALA A 10 -26.26 -25.40 13.06
N TRP A 11 -25.13 -25.24 12.38
CA TRP A 11 -24.83 -24.03 11.64
C TRP A 11 -25.78 -23.95 10.44
N ARG A 12 -26.88 -23.19 10.59
CA ARG A 12 -27.69 -22.78 9.44
C ARG A 12 -26.82 -21.90 8.55
N ALA A 13 -26.42 -22.43 7.41
CA ALA A 13 -25.87 -21.65 6.32
C ALA A 13 -26.92 -20.60 5.92
N ARG A 14 -26.65 -19.32 6.24
CA ARG A 14 -27.36 -18.21 5.64
C ARG A 14 -26.95 -18.16 4.17
N GLN A 15 -27.88 -18.45 3.28
CA GLN A 15 -27.74 -18.23 1.84
C GLN A 15 -27.37 -16.76 1.61
N PRO A 16 -26.31 -16.44 0.84
CA PRO A 16 -26.03 -15.06 0.48
C PRO A 16 -27.11 -14.55 -0.48
N HIS A 17 -27.78 -13.46 -0.09
CA HIS A 17 -28.65 -12.73 -1.01
C HIS A 17 -27.81 -12.22 -2.20
N PRO A 18 -28.30 -12.31 -3.44
CA PRO A 18 -27.61 -11.74 -4.59
C PRO A 18 -27.55 -10.22 -4.42
N LEU A 19 -26.34 -9.68 -4.36
CA LEU A 19 -26.11 -8.23 -4.41
C LEU A 19 -26.60 -7.69 -5.75
N PRO A 20 -27.20 -6.48 -5.79
CA PRO A 20 -27.58 -5.86 -7.05
C PRO A 20 -26.33 -5.58 -7.89
N LEU A 21 -26.35 -6.08 -9.11
CA LEU A 21 -25.32 -5.83 -10.13
C LEU A 21 -25.26 -4.32 -10.41
N CYS A 22 -24.13 -3.69 -10.10
CA CYS A 22 -23.85 -2.33 -10.57
C CYS A 22 -23.79 -2.33 -12.11
N PRO A 23 -24.48 -1.41 -12.80
CA PRO A 23 -24.34 -1.27 -14.24
C PRO A 23 -22.91 -0.80 -14.59
N ARG A 24 -22.20 -1.60 -15.39
CA ARG A 24 -20.96 -1.17 -16.06
C ARG A 24 -21.31 -0.06 -17.05
N HIS A 25 -21.13 1.20 -16.66
CA HIS A 25 -21.00 2.27 -17.64
C HIS A 25 -19.62 2.15 -18.30
N SER A 26 -19.58 1.37 -19.38
CA SER A 26 -18.50 1.42 -20.36
C SER A 26 -18.77 2.61 -21.26
N THR A 27 -18.21 3.78 -20.93
CA THR A 27 -18.07 4.87 -21.89
C THR A 27 -16.65 4.82 -22.43
N ALA A 28 -16.42 3.92 -23.40
CA ALA A 28 -15.35 4.10 -24.36
C ALA A 28 -15.66 5.37 -25.16
N GLN A 29 -15.07 6.49 -24.75
CA GLN A 29 -15.06 7.68 -25.58
C GLN A 29 -14.12 7.41 -26.75
N ALA A 30 -14.72 7.00 -27.87
CA ALA A 30 -14.06 7.01 -29.16
C ALA A 30 -13.58 8.44 -29.45
N LEU A 31 -12.27 8.61 -29.57
CA LEU A 31 -11.64 9.80 -30.10
C LEU A 31 -12.11 9.98 -31.54
N VAL A 32 -13.15 10.79 -31.72
CA VAL A 32 -13.51 11.33 -33.04
C VAL A 32 -12.42 12.33 -33.40
N TRP A 33 -11.56 11.95 -34.33
CA TRP A 33 -10.64 12.86 -35.00
C TRP A 33 -11.44 13.90 -35.79
N PRO A 34 -11.31 15.21 -35.52
CA PRO A 34 -11.86 16.21 -36.42
C PRO A 34 -10.99 16.23 -37.69
N LYS A 35 -11.58 15.85 -38.82
CA LYS A 35 -11.07 16.22 -40.14
C LYS A 35 -11.19 17.74 -40.27
N ALA A 36 -10.08 18.44 -40.12
CA ALA A 36 -9.97 19.83 -40.54
C ALA A 36 -8.55 20.06 -41.12
N PHE A 37 -8.31 19.53 -42.32
CA PHE A 37 -7.25 20.03 -43.17
C PHE A 37 -7.70 21.39 -43.72
N HIS A 38 -7.28 22.47 -43.08
CA HIS A 38 -7.27 23.79 -43.70
C HIS A 38 -5.95 23.96 -44.46
N VAL A 39 -6.03 23.96 -45.79
CA VAL A 39 -4.97 24.43 -46.66
C VAL A 39 -4.83 25.94 -46.46
N VAL A 40 -3.74 26.39 -45.82
CA VAL A 40 -3.35 27.79 -45.82
C VAL A 40 -2.32 28.01 -46.93
N LYS A 41 -2.70 28.88 -47.87
CA LYS A 41 -1.90 29.40 -48.98
C LYS A 41 -0.69 30.19 -48.45
N GLY A 42 0.37 30.22 -49.25
CA GLY A 42 1.71 30.67 -48.90
C GLY A 42 1.83 32.11 -48.40
N GLY A 43 2.95 32.34 -47.70
CA GLY A 43 3.40 33.64 -47.22
C GLY A 43 4.45 33.50 -46.10
N ASP A 44 5.71 33.73 -46.46
CA ASP A 44 6.89 34.01 -45.63
C ASP A 44 7.32 33.00 -44.54
N MET A 45 8.25 32.14 -44.98
CA MET A 45 9.23 31.35 -44.23
C MET A 45 10.23 32.24 -43.45
N SER A 46 9.82 33.01 -42.46
CA SER A 46 10.78 33.57 -41.49
C SER A 46 10.06 34.19 -40.30
N ARG A 47 9.58 33.36 -39.35
CA ARG A 47 9.25 33.76 -37.95
C ARG A 47 8.66 32.66 -37.08
N PHE A 48 8.24 31.52 -37.64
CA PHE A 48 7.61 30.44 -36.86
C PHE A 48 8.57 29.36 -36.34
N ALA A 49 9.89 29.58 -36.38
CA ALA A 49 10.87 28.61 -35.89
C ALA A 49 11.02 28.57 -34.36
N VAL A 50 10.40 29.48 -33.59
CA VAL A 50 10.68 29.62 -32.15
C VAL A 50 9.56 29.06 -31.24
N LEU A 51 8.37 28.75 -31.76
CA LEU A 51 7.20 28.38 -30.94
C LEU A 51 6.79 26.90 -30.98
N SER A 52 7.63 26.00 -31.51
CA SER A 52 7.36 24.54 -31.49
C SER A 52 8.32 23.72 -30.62
N ALA A 53 9.25 24.36 -29.91
CA ALA A 53 10.25 23.66 -29.08
C ALA A 53 9.84 23.42 -27.61
N LEU A 54 8.70 23.95 -27.15
CA LEU A 54 8.30 23.92 -25.73
C LEU A 54 7.18 22.92 -25.38
N ALA A 55 6.70 22.12 -26.34
CA ALA A 55 5.60 21.17 -26.10
C ALA A 55 6.06 19.69 -25.96
N PHE A 56 7.37 19.42 -25.92
CA PHE A 56 7.92 18.06 -25.81
C PHE A 56 8.53 17.71 -24.44
N LEU A 57 8.20 18.49 -23.39
CA LEU A 57 8.71 18.29 -22.02
C LEU A 57 7.61 17.82 -21.04
N CYS A 58 6.78 16.83 -21.40
CA CYS A 58 5.86 16.26 -20.40
C CYS A 58 5.36 14.83 -20.70
N ALA A 59 6.25 13.93 -21.11
CA ALA A 59 5.90 12.51 -21.27
C ALA A 59 6.88 11.55 -20.60
N ALA A 60 7.55 11.97 -19.52
CA ALA A 60 8.22 11.06 -18.59
C ALA A 60 7.37 10.90 -17.32
N GLN A 61 6.16 10.36 -17.45
CA GLN A 61 5.59 9.62 -16.33
C GLN A 61 6.41 8.34 -16.21
N ALA A 62 7.48 8.40 -15.43
CA ALA A 62 8.15 7.20 -14.95
C ALA A 62 7.09 6.36 -14.23
N HIS A 63 6.63 5.30 -14.88
CA HIS A 63 6.03 4.17 -14.20
C HIS A 63 7.09 3.66 -13.22
N ALA A 64 7.00 4.06 -11.95
CA ALA A 64 7.77 3.44 -10.88
C ALA A 64 7.15 2.08 -10.59
N ALA A 65 7.30 1.16 -11.54
CA ALA A 65 6.96 -0.24 -11.40
C ALA A 65 8.08 -1.05 -12.07
N ALA A 66 8.81 -1.79 -11.24
CA ALA A 66 9.88 -2.72 -11.60
C ALA A 66 11.12 -2.10 -12.28
N THR A 67 12.09 -1.64 -11.48
CA THR A 67 13.52 -2.06 -11.49
C THR A 67 14.25 -1.26 -10.39
N SER A 68 14.08 -1.56 -9.09
CA SER A 68 14.87 -0.88 -8.03
C SER A 68 16.18 -1.59 -7.69
N CYS A 69 16.35 -2.82 -8.14
CA CYS A 69 17.49 -3.66 -7.79
C CYS A 69 18.24 -4.14 -9.03
N PRO A 70 19.35 -3.47 -9.42
CA PRO A 70 20.22 -3.97 -10.48
C PRO A 70 20.97 -5.21 -10.01
N GLY A 71 21.20 -6.16 -10.91
CA GLY A 71 22.00 -7.37 -10.64
C GLY A 71 22.22 -8.17 -11.91
N THR A 72 23.34 -8.88 -11.97
CA THR A 72 23.70 -9.77 -13.10
C THR A 72 23.18 -11.20 -12.92
N ASN A 73 22.82 -11.55 -11.69
CA ASN A 73 22.30 -12.86 -11.32
C ASN A 73 21.26 -12.75 -10.20
N THR A 74 20.50 -13.83 -9.99
CA THR A 74 19.43 -13.88 -8.98
C THR A 74 19.91 -13.72 -7.54
N ILE A 75 21.18 -14.00 -7.23
CA ILE A 75 21.71 -13.84 -5.87
C ILE A 75 21.84 -12.34 -5.56
N GLU A 76 22.48 -11.58 -6.45
CA GLU A 76 22.62 -10.12 -6.33
C GLU A 76 21.26 -9.43 -6.26
N MET A 77 20.32 -9.86 -7.09
CA MET A 77 18.95 -9.32 -7.07
C MET A 77 18.25 -9.59 -5.72
N ASN A 78 18.35 -10.81 -5.19
CA ASN A 78 17.76 -11.17 -3.89
C ASN A 78 18.38 -10.36 -2.74
N GLN A 79 19.70 -10.14 -2.78
CA GLN A 79 20.40 -9.35 -1.77
C GLN A 79 19.90 -7.90 -1.76
N CYS A 80 19.84 -7.27 -2.94
CA CYS A 80 19.33 -5.91 -3.04
C CYS A 80 17.88 -5.79 -2.56
N GLU A 81 16.99 -6.73 -2.93
CA GLU A 81 15.61 -6.70 -2.44
C GLU A 81 15.53 -6.92 -0.93
N GLY A 82 16.42 -7.73 -0.36
CA GLY A 82 16.56 -7.90 1.09
C GLY A 82 16.96 -6.59 1.79
N ASP A 83 17.95 -5.88 1.24
CA ASP A 83 18.37 -4.56 1.76
C ASP A 83 17.24 -3.53 1.66
N ALA A 84 16.50 -3.55 0.54
CA ALA A 84 15.35 -2.67 0.35
C ALA A 84 14.21 -2.99 1.32
N LEU A 85 13.98 -4.27 1.63
CA LEU A 85 13.06 -4.68 2.71
C LEU A 85 13.53 -4.17 4.07
N ALA A 86 14.82 -4.29 4.40
CA ALA A 86 15.34 -3.77 5.66
C ALA A 86 15.10 -2.26 5.82
N GLN A 87 15.20 -1.48 4.72
CA GLN A 87 14.85 -0.06 4.71
C GLN A 87 13.36 0.19 4.94
N ASP A 88 12.49 -0.59 4.28
CA ASP A 88 11.04 -0.51 4.46
C ASP A 88 10.65 -0.87 5.91
N GLU A 89 11.28 -1.88 6.50
CA GLU A 89 11.07 -2.28 7.89
C GLU A 89 11.59 -1.24 8.89
N ALA A 90 12.75 -0.63 8.63
CA ALA A 90 13.25 0.48 9.44
C ALA A 90 12.29 1.68 9.41
N THR A 91 11.73 1.97 8.24
CA THR A 91 10.69 3.00 8.10
C THR A 91 9.44 2.62 8.87
N HIS A 92 8.93 1.40 8.72
CA HIS A 92 7.80 0.90 9.49
C HIS A 92 8.01 1.06 11.01
N GLN A 93 9.17 0.60 11.52
CA GLN A 93 9.52 0.72 12.93
C GLN A 93 9.55 2.17 13.42
N LYS A 94 10.04 3.11 12.60
CA LYS A 94 10.00 4.54 12.93
C LYS A 94 8.56 5.02 13.16
N TYR A 95 7.62 4.64 12.30
CA TYR A 95 6.22 5.04 12.42
C TYR A 95 5.52 4.36 13.59
N ALA A 96 5.76 3.07 13.81
CA ALA A 96 5.23 2.34 14.96
C ALA A 96 5.72 2.94 16.29
N LYS A 97 7.00 3.29 16.39
CA LYS A 97 7.57 3.98 17.56
C LYS A 97 6.95 5.36 17.75
N ALA A 98 6.72 6.12 16.68
CA ALA A 98 6.06 7.43 16.77
C ALA A 98 4.62 7.31 17.29
N ALA A 99 3.85 6.32 16.83
CA ALA A 99 2.49 6.07 17.30
C ALA A 99 2.47 5.69 18.79
N LEU A 100 3.38 4.80 19.22
CA LEU A 100 3.53 4.43 20.63
C LEU A 100 3.95 5.61 21.51
N ALA A 101 4.91 6.43 21.06
CA ALA A 101 5.35 7.60 21.81
C ALA A 101 4.21 8.62 21.96
N PHE A 102 3.39 8.79 20.92
CA PHE A 102 2.22 9.66 20.96
C PHE A 102 1.16 9.17 21.97
N LEU A 103 0.84 7.88 21.97
CA LEU A 103 -0.05 7.28 22.97
C LEU A 103 0.53 7.41 24.38
N GLN A 104 1.82 7.14 24.54
CA GLN A 104 2.49 7.24 25.83
C GLN A 104 2.45 8.66 26.39
N LYS A 105 2.62 9.68 25.55
CA LYS A 105 2.50 11.07 25.97
C LYS A 105 1.10 11.37 26.52
N GLN A 106 0.04 10.96 25.81
CA GLN A 106 -1.33 11.16 26.29
C GLN A 106 -1.60 10.43 27.61
N ILE A 107 -1.05 9.23 27.79
CA ILE A 107 -1.14 8.46 29.04
C ILE A 107 -0.51 9.22 30.19
N THR A 108 0.65 9.86 29.96
CA THR A 108 1.35 10.64 30.99
C THR A 108 0.68 11.97 31.29
N ASP A 109 0.10 12.62 30.29
CA ASP A 109 -0.47 13.98 30.42
C ASP A 109 -1.89 13.96 31.02
N THR A 110 -2.64 12.87 30.89
CA THR A 110 -4.03 12.80 31.38
C THR A 110 -4.12 12.60 32.90
N LYS A 111 -5.10 13.26 33.53
CA LYS A 111 -5.46 13.09 34.95
C LYS A 111 -6.81 12.39 35.14
N ASP A 112 -7.52 12.12 34.05
CA ASP A 112 -8.83 11.46 34.09
C ASP A 112 -8.64 9.94 34.04
N ASP A 113 -9.10 9.23 35.07
CA ASP A 113 -8.93 7.78 35.21
C ASP A 113 -9.64 6.99 34.10
N GLY A 114 -10.79 7.48 33.64
CA GLY A 114 -11.54 6.88 32.54
C GLY A 114 -10.74 6.92 31.24
N THR A 115 -10.24 8.09 30.89
CA THR A 115 -9.38 8.34 29.72
C THR A 115 -8.07 7.57 29.84
N LEU A 116 -7.44 7.56 31.01
CA LEU A 116 -6.22 6.80 31.27
C LEU A 116 -6.39 5.31 30.95
N LYS A 117 -7.52 4.72 31.37
CA LYS A 117 -7.84 3.31 31.08
C LYS A 117 -7.99 3.07 29.58
N VAL A 118 -8.71 3.94 28.87
CA VAL A 118 -8.92 3.82 27.41
C VAL A 118 -7.60 3.95 26.65
N LEU A 119 -6.73 4.89 27.03
CA LEU A 119 -5.44 5.09 26.36
C LEU A 119 -4.49 3.90 26.57
N LYS A 120 -4.43 3.34 27.78
CA LYS A 120 -3.64 2.12 28.07
C LYS A 120 -4.14 0.93 27.26
N GLU A 121 -5.46 0.74 27.17
CA GLU A 121 -6.04 -0.32 26.34
C GLU A 121 -5.74 -0.09 24.85
N SER A 122 -5.82 1.15 24.37
CA SER A 122 -5.48 1.51 22.99
C SER A 122 -4.01 1.22 22.66
N GLN A 123 -3.09 1.52 23.58
CA GLN A 123 -1.67 1.19 23.45
C GLN A 123 -1.44 -0.33 23.35
N LYS A 124 -2.08 -1.10 24.22
CA LYS A 124 -2.02 -2.57 24.19
C LYS A 124 -2.61 -3.15 22.89
N ALA A 125 -3.75 -2.62 22.45
CA ALA A 125 -4.41 -3.03 21.21
C ALA A 125 -3.54 -2.71 19.99
N PHE A 126 -2.85 -1.56 19.96
CA PHE A 126 -1.89 -1.23 18.91
C PHE A 126 -0.74 -2.24 18.86
N GLN A 127 -0.11 -2.53 20.00
CA GLN A 127 0.99 -3.52 20.09
C GLN A 127 0.55 -4.92 19.64
N HIS A 128 -0.66 -5.33 20.02
CA HIS A 128 -1.23 -6.58 19.56
C HIS A 128 -1.48 -6.58 18.05
N SER A 129 -2.00 -5.48 17.50
CA SER A 129 -2.22 -5.29 16.06
C SER A 129 -0.91 -5.39 15.27
N GLU A 130 0.19 -4.81 15.74
CA GLU A 130 1.51 -4.92 15.11
C GLU A 130 2.00 -6.37 15.08
N THR A 131 1.87 -7.09 16.20
CA THR A 131 2.24 -8.50 16.30
C THR A 131 1.42 -9.37 15.34
N ALA A 132 0.10 -9.19 15.33
CA ALA A 132 -0.81 -9.92 14.46
C ALA A 132 -0.56 -9.63 12.98
N TRP A 133 -0.30 -8.35 12.64
CA TRP A 133 0.03 -7.96 11.28
C TRP A 133 1.34 -8.60 10.79
N LYS A 134 2.39 -8.65 11.63
CA LYS A 134 3.64 -9.32 11.25
C LYS A 134 3.41 -10.81 10.97
N ALA A 135 2.65 -11.49 11.81
CA ALA A 135 2.29 -12.89 11.58
C ALA A 135 1.53 -13.09 10.27
N TYR A 136 0.58 -12.19 9.94
CA TYR A 136 -0.11 -12.18 8.66
C TYR A 136 0.85 -11.98 7.47
N ARG A 137 1.74 -10.98 7.54
CA ARG A 137 2.73 -10.71 6.49
C ARG A 137 3.58 -11.93 6.21
N ASP A 138 4.13 -12.54 7.26
CA ASP A 138 5.04 -13.68 7.13
C ASP A 138 4.29 -14.91 6.55
N ALA A 139 3.03 -15.14 6.97
CA ALA A 139 2.20 -16.23 6.44
C ALA A 139 1.81 -16.01 4.97
N GLU A 140 1.35 -14.81 4.62
CA GLU A 140 0.95 -14.46 3.25
C GLU A 140 2.14 -14.52 2.30
N CYS A 141 3.28 -13.94 2.68
CA CYS A 141 4.44 -13.94 1.81
C CYS A 141 5.12 -15.32 1.73
N GLY A 142 4.98 -16.18 2.76
CA GLY A 142 5.31 -17.60 2.66
C GLY A 142 4.40 -18.37 1.69
N ALA A 143 3.12 -18.01 1.60
CA ALA A 143 2.21 -18.56 0.59
C ALA A 143 2.62 -18.10 -0.83
N VAL A 144 2.98 -16.83 -1.00
CA VAL A 144 3.54 -16.31 -2.26
C VAL A 144 4.81 -17.08 -2.64
N PHE A 145 5.76 -17.25 -1.73
CA PHE A 145 6.95 -18.07 -1.98
C PHE A 145 6.57 -19.48 -2.51
N THR A 146 5.58 -20.11 -1.87
CA THR A 146 5.09 -21.44 -2.23
C THR A 146 4.43 -21.46 -3.61
N ASN A 147 3.66 -20.44 -3.98
CA ASN A 147 3.07 -20.34 -5.32
C ASN A 147 4.13 -20.23 -6.43
N TRP A 148 5.33 -19.73 -6.10
CA TRP A 148 6.43 -19.53 -7.05
C TRP A 148 7.50 -20.63 -7.01
N GLN A 149 7.24 -21.78 -6.37
CA GLN A 149 8.23 -22.85 -6.13
C GLN A 149 8.96 -23.36 -7.37
N GLN A 150 8.33 -23.32 -8.56
CA GLN A 150 8.93 -23.82 -9.80
C GLN A 150 9.95 -22.86 -10.44
N GLY A 151 10.14 -21.65 -9.90
CA GLY A 151 11.04 -20.64 -10.45
C GLY A 151 12.23 -20.28 -9.54
N THR A 152 13.30 -19.76 -10.16
CA THR A 152 14.45 -19.16 -9.45
C THR A 152 14.12 -17.80 -8.82
N LEU A 153 12.98 -17.20 -9.20
CA LEU A 153 12.50 -15.89 -8.73
C LEU A 153 11.65 -15.96 -7.45
N ARG A 154 11.43 -17.15 -6.86
CA ARG A 154 10.56 -17.29 -5.68
C ARG A 154 10.94 -16.39 -4.50
N VAL A 155 12.24 -16.20 -4.26
CA VAL A 155 12.76 -15.34 -3.18
C VAL A 155 12.44 -13.88 -3.48
N MET A 156 12.69 -13.42 -4.71
CA MET A 156 12.30 -12.08 -5.16
C MET A 156 10.80 -11.81 -4.94
N MET A 157 9.95 -12.79 -5.25
CA MET A 157 8.50 -12.65 -5.11
C MET A 157 8.04 -12.57 -3.65
N GLN A 158 8.68 -13.35 -2.77
CA GLN A 158 8.47 -13.24 -1.32
C GLN A 158 8.90 -11.86 -0.80
N LEU A 159 10.12 -11.42 -1.12
CA LEU A 159 10.65 -10.13 -0.67
C LEU A 159 9.77 -8.97 -1.18
N GLY A 160 9.35 -9.00 -2.45
CA GLY A 160 8.44 -8.02 -3.01
C GLY A 160 7.07 -8.00 -2.31
N CYS A 161 6.56 -9.16 -1.87
CA CYS A 161 5.37 -9.23 -1.03
C CYS A 161 5.58 -8.57 0.34
N GLU A 162 6.67 -8.91 1.02
CA GLU A 162 6.99 -8.39 2.36
C GLU A 162 7.16 -6.87 2.33
N ARG A 163 7.85 -6.34 1.32
CA ARG A 163 8.01 -4.89 1.09
C ARG A 163 6.68 -4.19 0.89
N ARG A 164 5.83 -4.71 -0.02
CA ARG A 164 4.50 -4.14 -0.29
C ARG A 164 3.64 -4.07 0.97
N LEU A 165 3.53 -5.18 1.70
CA LEU A 165 2.73 -5.24 2.93
C LEU A 165 3.31 -4.34 4.03
N THR A 166 4.64 -4.23 4.14
CA THR A 166 5.31 -3.35 5.11
C THR A 166 5.05 -1.88 4.83
N ARG A 167 5.12 -1.45 3.55
CA ARG A 167 4.77 -0.08 3.13
C ARG A 167 3.30 0.23 3.40
N GLN A 168 2.41 -0.70 3.07
CA GLN A 168 0.97 -0.56 3.33
C GLN A 168 0.67 -0.43 4.82
N ARG A 169 1.32 -1.23 5.67
CA ARG A 169 1.16 -1.11 7.11
C ARG A 169 1.68 0.22 7.63
N THR A 170 2.85 0.65 7.16
CA THR A 170 3.42 1.95 7.54
C THR A 170 2.44 3.09 7.25
N TYR A 171 1.81 3.07 6.07
CA TYR A 171 0.77 4.04 5.73
C TYR A 171 -0.48 3.93 6.62
N THR A 172 -0.91 2.70 6.92
CA THR A 172 -2.05 2.46 7.83
C THR A 172 -1.77 2.99 9.24
N ILE A 173 -0.54 2.80 9.75
CA ILE A 173 -0.13 3.35 11.05
C ILE A 173 -0.20 4.87 11.01
N TRP A 174 0.38 5.47 9.97
CA TRP A 174 0.36 6.92 9.81
C TRP A 174 -1.07 7.47 9.81
N GLN A 175 -1.95 6.90 8.98
CA GLN A 175 -3.33 7.36 8.83
C GLN A 175 -4.16 7.18 10.11
N ASN A 176 -4.02 6.05 10.81
CA ASN A 176 -4.87 5.77 11.96
C ASN A 176 -4.37 6.37 13.27
N TRP A 177 -3.06 6.60 13.40
CA TRP A 177 -2.46 6.96 14.69
C TRP A 177 -1.69 8.28 14.68
N LEU A 178 -1.33 8.80 13.51
CA LEU A 178 -0.48 10.00 13.38
C LEU A 178 -1.14 11.15 12.61
N THR A 179 -2.29 10.94 11.98
CA THR A 179 -3.14 12.01 11.42
C THR A 179 -4.36 12.22 12.29
N PHE A 180 -4.64 13.48 12.65
CA PHE A 180 -5.81 13.86 13.44
C PHE A 180 -6.63 14.88 12.65
N GLN A 181 -7.96 14.84 12.78
CA GLN A 181 -8.84 15.77 12.06
C GLN A 181 -8.60 17.23 12.47
N ASP A 182 -8.20 17.46 13.72
CA ASP A 182 -8.08 18.80 14.31
C ASP A 182 -6.62 19.23 14.54
N SER A 183 -5.64 18.53 13.96
CA SER A 183 -4.23 18.92 14.09
C SER A 183 -3.42 18.52 12.86
N PRO A 184 -2.44 19.35 12.45
CA PRO A 184 -1.55 18.99 11.35
C PRO A 184 -0.82 17.66 11.64
N PRO A 185 -0.60 16.81 10.63
CA PRO A 185 0.07 15.52 10.80
C PRO A 185 1.41 15.67 11.52
N ARG A 186 1.60 14.94 12.63
CA ARG A 186 2.84 15.01 13.43
C ARG A 186 4.03 14.37 12.72
N VAL A 187 3.77 13.48 11.77
CA VAL A 187 4.75 12.89 10.87
C VAL A 187 4.19 13.05 9.45
N ALA A 188 5.04 13.38 8.48
CA ALA A 188 4.65 13.40 7.08
C ALA A 188 4.20 12.00 6.61
N PRO A 189 3.35 11.89 5.57
CA PRO A 189 3.03 10.58 5.01
C PRO A 189 4.29 9.84 4.54
N PRO A 190 4.30 8.50 4.56
CA PRO A 190 5.34 7.71 3.90
C PRO A 190 5.46 8.11 2.43
N ARG A 191 6.69 8.18 1.93
CA ARG A 191 6.96 8.54 0.52
C ARG A 191 6.31 7.55 -0.45
N ASP A 192 6.40 6.26 -0.14
CA ASP A 192 5.90 5.18 -0.99
C ASP A 192 4.47 4.80 -0.59
N ARG A 193 3.50 5.68 -0.90
CA ARG A 193 2.09 5.37 -0.70
C ARG A 193 1.67 4.19 -1.58
N PRO A 194 0.96 3.17 -1.05
CA PRO A 194 0.41 2.11 -1.87
C PRO A 194 -0.53 2.72 -2.92
N SER A 195 -0.32 2.38 -4.20
CA SER A 195 -1.33 2.60 -5.23
C SER A 195 -2.55 1.74 -4.90
N GLY A 196 -3.68 2.39 -4.65
CA GLY A 196 -4.96 1.75 -4.35
C GLY A 196 -5.57 1.04 -5.55
#